data_AF-A0A0C9XE30-F1
#
_entry.id   AF-A0A0C9XE30-F1
#
_cell.length_a   1.000
_cell.length_b   1.000
_cell.length_c   1.000
_cell.angle_alpha   90.00
_cell.angle_beta   90.00
_cell.angle_gamma   90.00
#
_symmetry.space_group_name_H-M   'P 1'
#
loop_
_entity.id
_entity.type
_entity.pdbx_description
1 polymer ?
#
loop_
_entity_poly.entity_id
_entity_poly.type
_entity_poly.pdbx_seq_one_letter_code
_entity_poly.pdbx_strand_id
1 'polypeptide(L)' 'CAYDNCQGTLISAQGGSFCAAHEDEFGNKCRVRDCLNDRLPKSQACEQHKPEWDKYVYQHS' A
#
# COMPACT_ATOMS: atom_id res chain seq x y z
N CYS A 1 1.71 -12.01 -6.43
CA CYS A 1 1.52 -11.04 -5.34
C CYS A 1 2.87 -10.82 -4.64
N ALA A 2 3.18 -9.64 -4.13
CA ALA A 2 4.40 -9.33 -3.37
C ALA A 2 4.29 -9.65 -1.86
N TYR A 3 3.22 -10.33 -1.46
CA TYR A 3 3.07 -10.89 -0.12
C TYR A 3 3.82 -12.22 -0.05
N ASP A 4 4.56 -12.44 1.04
CA ASP A 4 5.37 -13.63 1.23
C ASP A 4 4.50 -14.89 1.15
N ASN A 5 4.94 -15.90 0.39
CA ASN A 5 4.17 -17.13 0.12
C ASN A 5 2.82 -16.96 -0.63
N CYS A 6 2.56 -15.82 -1.30
CA CYS A 6 1.33 -15.66 -2.09
C CYS A 6 1.54 -15.86 -3.61
N GLN A 7 1.06 -17.00 -4.12
CA GLN A 7 0.98 -17.28 -5.57
C GLN A 7 -0.24 -16.62 -6.27
N GLY A 8 -1.01 -15.80 -5.56
CA GLY A 8 -2.17 -15.11 -6.12
C GLY A 8 -1.81 -14.17 -7.27
N THR A 9 -2.59 -14.22 -8.35
CA THR A 9 -2.47 -13.32 -9.50
C THR A 9 -2.62 -11.87 -9.04
N LEU A 10 -1.67 -11.03 -9.42
CA LEU A 10 -1.68 -9.59 -9.11
C LEU A 10 -2.91 -8.97 -9.77
N ILE A 11 -3.66 -8.14 -9.03
CA ILE A 11 -4.91 -7.57 -9.57
C ILE A 11 -4.64 -6.60 -10.72
N SER A 12 -3.44 -6.02 -10.80
CA SER A 12 -3.09 -5.09 -11.85
C SER A 12 -1.59 -5.05 -12.10
N ALA A 13 -1.21 -5.25 -13.36
CA ALA A 13 0.17 -5.12 -13.85
C ALA A 13 0.74 -3.68 -13.73
N GLN A 14 -0.08 -2.70 -13.35
CA GLN A 14 0.26 -1.27 -13.30
C GLN A 14 0.71 -0.77 -11.90
N GLY A 15 1.26 -1.64 -11.06
CA GLY A 15 1.83 -1.24 -9.75
C GLY A 15 1.01 -1.66 -8.53
N GLY A 16 0.07 -2.59 -8.70
CA GLY A 16 -0.53 -3.30 -7.58
C GLY A 16 0.45 -4.36 -7.07
N SER A 17 0.98 -4.18 -5.86
CA SER A 17 1.84 -5.18 -5.22
C SER A 17 1.04 -6.39 -4.71
N PHE A 18 -0.28 -6.28 -4.60
CA PHE A 18 -1.14 -7.29 -3.97
C PHE A 18 -2.09 -7.98 -4.97
N CYS A 19 -2.50 -9.21 -4.65
CA CYS A 19 -3.62 -9.89 -5.32
C CYS A 19 -4.95 -9.42 -4.72
N ALA A 20 -6.08 -9.77 -5.33
CA ALA A 20 -7.42 -9.37 -4.86
C ALA A 20 -7.65 -9.59 -3.35
N ALA A 21 -7.29 -10.77 -2.85
CA ALA A 21 -7.44 -11.10 -1.43
C ALA A 21 -6.57 -10.21 -0.53
N HIS A 22 -5.29 -10.01 -0.89
CA HIS A 22 -4.39 -9.16 -0.11
C HIS A 22 -4.64 -7.66 -0.33
N GLU A 23 -5.31 -7.27 -1.41
CA GLU A 23 -5.77 -5.90 -1.60
C GLU A 23 -6.98 -5.59 -0.72
N ASP A 24 -7.85 -6.56 -0.47
CA ASP A 24 -8.93 -6.43 0.50
C ASP A 24 -8.38 -6.36 1.93
N GLU A 25 -7.45 -7.25 2.27
CA GLU A 25 -6.94 -7.43 3.65
C GLU A 25 -5.80 -6.45 4.02
N PHE A 26 -4.86 -6.22 3.10
CA PHE A 26 -3.70 -5.32 3.28
C PHE A 26 -3.73 -4.11 2.38
N GLY A 27 -4.57 -4.10 1.34
CA GLY A 27 -4.69 -2.91 0.50
C GLY A 27 -5.19 -1.74 1.31
N ASN A 28 -6.02 -1.94 2.35
CA ASN A 28 -6.40 -0.88 3.28
C ASN A 28 -5.34 -0.52 4.32
N LYS A 29 -4.15 -1.13 4.33
CA LYS A 29 -3.08 -0.81 5.28
C LYS A 29 -2.08 0.19 4.72
N CYS A 30 -1.42 0.90 5.63
CA CYS A 30 -0.32 1.80 5.35
C CYS A 30 0.81 1.04 4.65
N ARG A 31 1.33 1.60 3.55
CA ARG A 31 2.47 1.02 2.83
C ARG A 31 3.84 1.36 3.45
N VAL A 32 3.87 2.17 4.52
CA VAL A 32 5.11 2.44 5.26
C VAL A 32 5.53 1.16 5.98
N ARG A 33 6.81 0.78 5.84
CA ARG A 33 7.38 -0.39 6.52
C ARG A 33 7.15 -0.27 8.03
N ASP A 34 6.76 -1.38 8.65
CA ASP A 34 6.43 -1.47 10.08
C ASP A 34 5.15 -0.74 10.52
N CYS A 35 4.33 -0.24 9.57
CA CYS A 35 3.06 0.39 9.91
C CYS A 35 1.87 -0.54 9.66
N LEU A 36 1.16 -0.90 10.73
CA LEU A 36 -0.05 -1.73 10.66
C LEU A 36 -1.35 -0.91 10.60
N ASN A 37 -1.25 0.42 10.69
CA ASN A 37 -2.40 1.32 10.63
C ASN A 37 -3.10 1.28 9.27
N ASP A 38 -4.39 1.56 9.27
CA ASP A 38 -5.15 1.69 8.04
C ASP A 38 -4.71 2.94 7.26
N ARG A 39 -4.54 2.77 5.94
CA ARG A 39 -4.23 3.87 5.03
C ARG A 39 -5.45 4.76 4.90
N LEU A 40 -5.20 6.03 4.64
CA LEU A 40 -6.29 6.94 4.31
C LEU A 40 -6.81 6.65 2.90
N PRO A 41 -8.13 6.76 2.66
CA PRO A 41 -8.68 6.67 1.32
C PRO A 41 -8.03 7.74 0.43
N LYS A 42 -7.52 7.32 -0.74
CA LYS A 42 -6.72 8.12 -1.69
C LYS A 42 -5.26 8.36 -1.32
N SER A 43 -4.77 7.79 -0.22
CA SER A 43 -3.35 7.82 0.16
C SER A 43 -2.84 6.38 0.28
N GLN A 44 -1.54 6.18 0.06
CA GLN A 44 -0.90 4.90 0.38
C GLN A 44 -0.35 4.86 1.81
N ALA A 45 -0.51 5.96 2.56
CA ALA A 45 -0.11 6.07 3.96
C ALA A 45 -1.32 6.31 4.89
N CYS A 46 -1.17 5.89 6.15
CA CYS A 46 -2.10 6.22 7.24
C CYS A 46 -2.01 7.71 7.62
N GLU A 47 -2.91 8.17 8.50
CA GLU A 47 -2.95 9.58 8.94
C GLU A 47 -1.62 10.05 9.55
N GLN A 48 -0.97 9.23 10.37
CA GLN A 48 0.35 9.58 10.94
C GLN A 48 1.45 9.73 9.89
N HIS A 49 1.46 8.86 8.89
CA HIS A 49 2.51 8.85 7.86
C HIS A 49 2.13 9.66 6.61
N LYS A 50 0.90 10.18 6.53
CA LYS A 50 0.47 11.05 5.44
C LYS A 50 1.42 12.24 5.20
N PRO A 51 1.88 13.00 6.21
CA PRO A 51 2.81 14.10 5.96
C PRO A 51 4.16 13.65 5.37
N GLU A 52 4.68 12.50 5.79
CA GLU A 52 5.93 11.96 5.24
C GLU A 52 5.72 11.39 3.83
N TRP A 53 4.59 10.73 3.61
CA TRP A 53 4.19 10.21 2.32
C TRP A 53 3.98 11.31 1.29
N ASP A 54 3.31 12.40 1.69
CA ASP A 54 3.08 13.57 0.83
C ASP A 54 4.40 14.23 0.43
N LYS A 55 5.34 14.38 1.38
CA LYS A 55 6.72 14.82 1.09
C LYS A 55 7.43 13.88 0.13
N TYR A 56 7.35 12.57 0.35
CA TYR A 56 7.99 11.58 -0.52
C TYR A 56 7.44 11.64 -1.94
N VAL A 57 6.11 11.66 -2.10
CA VAL A 57 5.44 11.79 -3.40
C VAL A 57 5.81 13.11 -4.07
N TYR A 58 5.84 14.22 -3.34
CA TYR A 58 6.25 15.51 -3.88
C TYR A 58 7.71 15.51 -4.35
N GLN A 59 8.62 14.87 -3.60
CA GLN A 59 10.05 14.76 -3.95
C GLN A 59 10.30 13.80 -5.12
N HIS A 60 9.43 12.81 -5.33
CA HIS A 60 9.53 11.78 -6.36
C HIS A 60 8.48 11.93 -7.48
N SER A 61 7.84 13.10 -7.60
CA SER A 61 6.89 13.42 -8.67
C SER A 61 7.57 13.71 -9.99
#